data_AF-A0A946HSV1-F1
#
_entry.id   AF-A0A946HSV1-F1
#
_cell.length_a   1.000
_cell.length_b   1.000
_cell.length_c   1.000
_cell.angle_alpha   90.00
_cell.angle_beta   90.00
_cell.angle_gamma   90.00
#
_symmetry.space_group_name_H-M   'P 1'
#
loop_
_entity.id
_entity.type
_entity.pdbx_description
1 polymer ?
#
loop_
_entity_poly.entity_id
_entity_poly.type
_entity_poly.pdbx_seq_one_letter_code
_entity_poly.pdbx_strand_id
1 'polypeptide(L)'
;MSIVQNPSSHSISDAMHSLESADPTSQTRSEIDPSMSVIDAIYSRRSVRGYLDKEVPADVLNRIFEVAQMAPSNCNVQPWKVYVASGALKDRLKQHMVENTVGRVEPNPDYPYRGTFEGEYRKRQVDCAVALYNNMGIERDDKEGRLRAIVRNFEFFDAPYIAFLGMNPAFGTTVALDVGMYAQSLMLTMVAFGLHSCPMGTMRNYPDMVRDA
;
A
#
# COMPACT_ATOMS: atom_id res chain seq x y z
N MET A 1 -3.53 -13.80 11.75
CA MET A 1 -3.87 -13.22 10.45
C MET A 1 -5.33 -12.80 10.50
N SER A 2 -5.63 -11.50 10.53
CA SER A 2 -6.98 -11.06 10.18
C SER A 2 -6.97 -10.94 8.67
N ILE A 3 -7.31 -12.03 7.99
CA ILE A 3 -7.65 -11.90 6.57
C ILE A 3 -8.92 -11.06 6.58
N VAL A 4 -8.85 -9.83 6.10
CA VAL A 4 -10.05 -9.18 5.59
C VAL A 4 -10.38 -9.98 4.32
N GLN A 5 -11.01 -11.14 4.51
CA GLN A 5 -11.53 -11.91 3.39
C GLN A 5 -12.59 -11.04 2.76
N ASN A 6 -12.43 -10.86 1.46
CA ASN A 6 -13.37 -10.17 0.59
C ASN A 6 -14.81 -10.57 1.00
N PRO A 7 -15.71 -9.63 1.34
CA PRO A 7 -17.11 -9.99 1.50
C PRO A 7 -17.54 -10.73 0.24
N SER A 8 -18.16 -11.89 0.45
CA SER A 8 -18.55 -12.85 -0.58
C SER A 8 -19.14 -12.13 -1.79
N SER A 9 -18.62 -12.48 -2.97
CA SER A 9 -19.12 -12.04 -4.27
C SER A 9 -20.64 -12.09 -4.27
N HIS A 10 -21.28 -10.93 -4.27
CA HIS A 10 -22.66 -10.86 -4.74
C HIS A 10 -22.65 -11.43 -6.16
N SER A 11 -23.62 -12.30 -6.46
CA SER A 11 -23.78 -12.87 -7.80
C SER A 11 -23.73 -11.74 -8.82
N ILE A 12 -22.92 -11.89 -9.87
CA ILE A 12 -22.80 -10.88 -10.95
C ILE A 12 -24.19 -10.54 -11.52
N SER A 13 -25.12 -11.51 -11.51
CA SER A 13 -26.53 -11.31 -11.86
C SER A 13 -27.22 -10.27 -10.99
N ASP A 14 -27.00 -10.29 -9.68
CA ASP A 14 -27.63 -9.37 -8.73
C ASP A 14 -27.03 -7.97 -8.85
N ALA A 15 -25.72 -7.87 -9.10
CA ALA A 15 -25.03 -6.60 -9.34
C ALA A 15 -25.49 -5.93 -10.65
N MET A 16 -25.71 -6.69 -11.72
CA MET A 16 -26.15 -6.15 -13.01
C MET A 16 -27.62 -5.70 -12.99
N HIS A 17 -28.51 -6.41 -12.30
CA HIS A 17 -29.91 -5.97 -12.14
C HIS A 17 -30.04 -4.70 -11.28
N SER A 18 -29.11 -4.48 -10.35
CA SER A 18 -29.09 -3.31 -9.46
C SER A 18 -28.63 -2.02 -10.18
N LEU A 19 -27.88 -2.13 -11.27
CA LEU A 19 -27.31 -0.98 -11.98
C LEU A 19 -28.32 -0.20 -12.84
N GLU A 20 -29.45 -0.81 -13.22
CA GLU A 20 -30.49 -0.15 -14.01
C GLU A 20 -31.54 0.59 -13.14
N SER A 21 -31.51 0.43 -11.81
CA SER A 21 -32.52 1.00 -10.89
C SER A 21 -31.97 1.79 -9.70
N ALA A 22 -30.66 1.75 -9.45
CA ALA A 22 -30.06 2.51 -8.36
C ALA A 22 -29.75 3.95 -8.79
N ASP A 23 -30.30 4.92 -8.04
CA ASP A 23 -29.76 6.28 -8.04
C ASP A 23 -28.25 6.21 -7.73
N PRO A 24 -27.35 6.74 -8.59
CA PRO A 24 -25.91 6.69 -8.36
C PRO A 24 -25.47 7.40 -7.06
N THR A 25 -26.36 8.16 -6.42
CA THR A 25 -26.15 8.75 -5.10
C THR A 25 -26.59 7.87 -3.91
N SER A 26 -27.14 6.67 -4.18
CA SER A 26 -27.74 5.76 -3.18
C SER A 26 -26.74 4.97 -2.32
N GLN A 27 -25.43 5.04 -2.59
CA GLN A 27 -24.46 4.57 -1.61
C GLN A 27 -24.43 5.56 -0.44
N THR A 28 -25.20 5.22 0.59
CA THR A 28 -25.45 6.08 1.75
C THR A 28 -24.12 6.32 2.45
N ARG A 29 -23.69 7.58 2.52
CA ARG A 29 -22.55 7.98 3.34
C ARG A 29 -22.75 7.45 4.75
N SER A 30 -21.71 6.87 5.32
CA SER A 30 -21.68 6.49 6.74
C SER A 30 -21.46 7.72 7.61
N GLU A 31 -21.92 7.68 8.85
CA GLU A 31 -21.67 8.76 9.83
C GLU A 31 -20.17 8.98 10.09
N ILE A 32 -19.36 7.93 9.93
CA ILE A 32 -17.90 8.00 10.08
C ILE A 32 -17.18 8.50 8.81
N ASP A 33 -17.90 8.70 7.69
CA ASP A 33 -17.27 9.17 6.45
C ASP A 33 -16.82 10.64 6.60
N PRO A 34 -15.56 10.95 6.23
CA PRO A 34 -15.03 12.30 6.38
C PRO A 34 -15.62 13.26 5.34
N SER A 35 -15.54 14.56 5.64
CA SER A 35 -15.97 15.63 4.73
C SER A 35 -14.88 16.09 3.74
N MET A 36 -13.67 15.49 3.76
CA MET A 36 -12.57 15.88 2.89
C MET A 36 -12.91 15.68 1.41
N SER A 37 -12.60 16.66 0.56
CA SER A 37 -12.79 16.52 -0.88
C SER A 37 -11.71 15.62 -1.51
N VAL A 38 -12.01 15.01 -2.65
CA VAL A 38 -11.01 14.20 -3.37
C VAL A 38 -9.80 15.02 -3.80
N ILE A 39 -10.01 16.30 -4.14
CA ILE A 39 -8.93 17.22 -4.54
C ILE A 39 -8.00 17.48 -3.37
N ASP A 40 -8.55 17.76 -2.18
CA ASP A 40 -7.76 17.96 -0.97
C ASP A 40 -7.00 16.69 -0.57
N ALA A 41 -7.63 15.52 -0.70
CA ALA A 41 -6.97 14.24 -0.44
C ALA A 41 -5.76 14.02 -1.37
N ILE A 42 -5.91 14.31 -2.67
CA ILE A 42 -4.82 14.22 -3.65
C ILE A 42 -3.68 15.16 -3.28
N TYR A 43 -3.99 16.42 -2.96
CA TYR A 43 -2.98 17.40 -2.56
C TYR A 43 -2.36 17.11 -1.20
N SER A 44 -3.06 16.43 -0.29
CA SER A 44 -2.58 16.11 1.06
C SER A 44 -1.77 14.82 1.10
N ARG A 45 -1.96 13.90 0.15
CA ARG A 45 -1.26 12.60 0.14
C ARG A 45 0.25 12.78 0.00
N ARG A 46 1.00 12.24 0.96
CA ARG A 46 2.48 12.22 1.01
C ARG A 46 2.95 10.83 1.42
N SER A 47 4.17 10.46 1.05
CA SER A 47 4.79 9.22 1.50
C SER A 47 5.42 9.46 2.88
N VAL A 48 4.64 9.21 3.93
CA VAL A 48 5.04 9.45 5.31
C VAL A 48 5.98 8.34 5.77
N ARG A 49 7.12 8.70 6.36
CA ARG A 49 8.23 7.79 6.72
C ARG A 49 8.59 7.84 8.21
N GLY A 50 7.59 8.10 9.04
CA GLY A 50 7.64 8.02 10.49
C GLY A 50 6.22 8.07 11.03
N TYR A 51 5.82 7.04 11.78
CA TYR A 51 4.47 6.90 12.30
C TYR A 51 4.47 6.86 13.83
N LEU A 52 3.35 7.26 14.42
CA LEU A 52 3.12 7.09 15.85
C LEU A 52 2.70 5.64 16.12
N ASP A 53 3.05 5.14 17.30
CA ASP A 53 2.52 3.88 17.83
C ASP A 53 1.08 4.08 18.33
N LYS A 54 0.17 4.36 17.39
CA LYS A 54 -1.24 4.64 17.65
C LYS A 54 -2.10 3.78 16.72
N GLU A 55 -2.82 2.85 17.31
CA GLU A 55 -3.76 2.01 16.58
C GLU A 55 -4.92 2.82 15.98
N VAL A 56 -5.48 2.30 14.89
CA VAL A 56 -6.62 2.88 14.20
C VAL A 56 -7.87 2.11 14.63
N PRO A 57 -8.99 2.80 14.95
CA PRO A 57 -10.26 2.13 15.24
C PRO A 57 -10.66 1.15 14.14
N ALA A 58 -11.16 -0.03 14.54
CA ALA A 58 -11.42 -1.13 13.60
C ALA A 58 -12.53 -0.79 12.59
N ASP A 59 -13.55 -0.05 13.00
CA ASP A 59 -14.61 0.48 12.14
C ASP A 59 -14.06 1.43 11.08
N VAL A 60 -13.14 2.32 11.45
CA VAL A 60 -12.45 3.22 10.51
C VAL A 60 -11.61 2.42 9.51
N LEU A 61 -10.83 1.43 9.96
CA LEU A 61 -10.05 0.59 9.05
C LEU A 61 -10.96 -0.17 8.07
N ASN A 62 -12.01 -0.82 8.56
CA ASN A 62 -12.96 -1.55 7.73
C ASN A 62 -13.58 -0.62 6.69
N ARG A 63 -14.02 0.58 7.11
CA ARG A 63 -14.62 1.55 6.21
C ARG A 63 -13.65 2.05 5.13
N ILE A 64 -12.39 2.26 5.47
CA ILE A 64 -11.35 2.63 4.50
C ILE A 64 -11.22 1.56 3.40
N PHE A 65 -11.19 0.28 3.78
CA PHE A 65 -11.10 -0.83 2.83
C PHE A 65 -12.37 -1.00 2.00
N GLU A 66 -13.55 -0.83 2.59
CA GLU A 66 -14.83 -0.82 1.88
C GLU A 66 -14.87 0.25 0.79
N VAL A 67 -14.49 1.49 1.12
CA VAL A 67 -14.47 2.58 0.14
C VAL A 67 -13.41 2.34 -0.94
N ALA A 68 -12.23 1.82 -0.57
CA ALA A 68 -11.18 1.47 -1.54
C ALA A 68 -11.63 0.38 -2.53
N GLN A 69 -12.53 -0.53 -2.11
CA GLN A 69 -13.09 -1.59 -2.95
C GLN A 69 -13.88 -1.04 -4.15
N MET A 70 -14.33 0.21 -4.10
CA MET A 70 -15.01 0.89 -5.20
C MET A 70 -14.07 1.30 -6.36
N ALA A 71 -12.77 1.00 -6.27
CA ALA A 71 -11.85 1.18 -7.39
C ALA A 71 -12.34 0.39 -8.62
N PRO A 72 -12.23 0.97 -9.83
CA PRO A 72 -12.59 0.23 -11.04
C PRO A 72 -11.58 -0.88 -11.33
N SER A 73 -12.02 -1.90 -12.08
CA SER A 73 -11.15 -2.93 -12.64
C SER A 73 -11.71 -3.44 -13.96
N ASN A 74 -10.85 -3.99 -14.81
CA ASN A 74 -11.29 -4.56 -16.08
C ASN A 74 -12.28 -5.70 -15.83
N CYS A 75 -13.42 -5.69 -16.52
CA CYS A 75 -14.54 -6.62 -16.31
C CYS A 75 -15.00 -6.75 -14.84
N ASN A 76 -14.73 -5.74 -14.00
CA ASN A 76 -15.02 -5.74 -12.56
C ASN A 76 -14.45 -6.95 -11.79
N VAL A 77 -13.33 -7.53 -12.26
CA VAL A 77 -12.76 -8.75 -11.67
C VAL A 77 -12.12 -8.54 -10.31
N GLN A 78 -11.86 -7.28 -9.92
CA GLN A 78 -11.33 -6.89 -8.61
C GLN A 78 -10.11 -7.73 -8.20
N PRO A 79 -9.01 -7.67 -8.97
CA PRO A 79 -7.94 -8.66 -8.92
C PRO A 79 -7.05 -8.54 -7.66
N TRP A 80 -7.18 -7.46 -6.91
CA TRP A 80 -6.36 -7.18 -5.73
C TRP A 80 -6.64 -8.16 -4.60
N LYS A 81 -5.57 -8.57 -3.93
CA LYS A 81 -5.58 -9.24 -2.63
C LYS A 81 -4.83 -8.35 -1.64
N VAL A 82 -5.43 -8.12 -0.48
CA VAL A 82 -4.85 -7.27 0.56
C VAL A 82 -4.64 -8.10 1.82
N TYR A 83 -3.40 -8.12 2.29
CA TYR A 83 -3.01 -8.82 3.51
C TYR A 83 -2.52 -7.78 4.51
N VAL A 84 -3.25 -7.63 5.62
CA VAL A 84 -2.92 -6.64 6.65
C VAL A 84 -2.33 -7.36 7.86
N ALA A 85 -1.16 -6.89 8.30
CA ALA A 85 -0.52 -7.35 9.53
C ALA A 85 -0.39 -6.21 10.54
N SER A 86 -0.67 -6.54 11.81
CA SER A 86 -0.50 -5.68 12.98
C SER A 86 0.00 -6.49 14.17
N GLY A 87 0.32 -5.81 15.28
CA GLY A 87 0.77 -6.42 16.53
C GLY A 87 1.91 -7.42 16.35
N ALA A 88 1.84 -8.54 17.07
CA ALA A 88 2.89 -9.55 17.09
C ALA A 88 3.23 -10.16 15.71
N LEU A 89 2.24 -10.26 14.80
CA LEU A 89 2.50 -10.76 13.44
C LEU A 89 3.35 -9.78 12.63
N LYS A 90 2.99 -8.49 12.65
CA LYS A 90 3.77 -7.42 12.03
C LYS A 90 5.19 -7.39 12.60
N ASP A 91 5.33 -7.51 13.91
CA ASP A 91 6.65 -7.46 14.55
C ASP A 91 7.54 -8.64 14.18
N ARG A 92 6.99 -9.85 14.03
CA ARG A 92 7.74 -11.00 13.49
C ARG A 92 8.18 -10.77 12.03
N LEU A 93 7.27 -10.29 11.18
CA LEU A 93 7.59 -9.97 9.78
C LEU A 93 8.69 -8.91 9.68
N LYS A 94 8.55 -7.83 10.46
CA LYS A 94 9.54 -6.76 10.60
C LYS A 94 10.91 -7.33 10.98
N GLN A 95 10.97 -8.15 12.02
CA GLN A 95 12.21 -8.75 12.51
C GLN A 95 12.91 -9.57 11.41
N HIS A 96 12.21 -10.51 10.78
CA HIS A 96 12.79 -11.37 9.75
C HIS A 96 13.22 -10.58 8.50
N MET A 97 12.43 -9.59 8.07
CA MET A 97 12.78 -8.76 6.91
C MET A 97 14.00 -7.88 7.17
N VAL A 98 14.14 -7.35 8.40
CA VAL A 98 15.33 -6.59 8.81
C VAL A 98 16.55 -7.52 8.87
N GLU A 99 16.42 -8.70 9.47
CA GLU A 99 17.49 -9.70 9.53
C GLU A 99 17.99 -10.10 8.15
N ASN A 100 17.08 -10.40 7.21
CA ASN A 100 17.46 -10.71 5.83
C ASN A 100 18.16 -9.54 5.14
N THR A 101 17.67 -8.32 5.34
CA THR A 101 18.25 -7.13 4.70
C THR A 101 19.65 -6.83 5.23
N VAL A 102 19.84 -6.87 6.55
CA VAL A 102 21.14 -6.64 7.20
C VAL A 102 22.11 -7.77 6.89
N GLY A 103 21.62 -9.01 6.90
CA GLY A 103 22.36 -10.22 6.53
C GLY A 103 22.65 -10.36 5.04
N ARG A 104 22.14 -9.44 4.21
CA ARG A 104 22.29 -9.43 2.74
C ARG A 104 21.81 -10.73 2.08
N VAL A 105 20.73 -11.30 2.60
CA VAL A 105 20.04 -12.43 1.98
C VAL A 105 19.45 -11.95 0.65
N GLU A 106 19.75 -12.69 -0.43
CA GLU A 106 19.31 -12.36 -1.78
C GLU A 106 17.78 -12.25 -1.84
N PRO A 107 17.23 -11.13 -2.36
CA PRO A 107 15.78 -10.99 -2.55
C PRO A 107 15.21 -12.01 -3.55
N ASN A 108 13.97 -12.45 -3.34
CA ASN A 108 13.24 -13.38 -4.20
C ASN A 108 11.88 -12.83 -4.66
N PRO A 109 11.84 -11.66 -5.35
CA PRO A 109 10.59 -11.03 -5.73
C PRO A 109 9.83 -11.82 -6.80
N ASP A 110 8.50 -11.86 -6.71
CA ASP A 110 7.64 -12.50 -7.72
C ASP A 110 7.74 -11.82 -9.10
N TYR A 111 8.17 -10.55 -9.14
CA TYR A 111 8.36 -9.77 -10.36
C TYR A 111 9.77 -9.17 -10.38
N PRO A 112 10.45 -9.18 -11.54
CA PRO A 112 11.80 -8.67 -11.64
C PRO A 112 11.86 -7.17 -11.32
N TYR A 113 12.99 -6.74 -10.77
CA TYR A 113 13.29 -5.33 -10.66
C TYR A 113 13.28 -4.69 -12.06
N ARG A 114 12.67 -3.50 -12.15
CA ARG A 114 12.85 -2.66 -13.33
C ARG A 114 14.35 -2.39 -13.53
N GLY A 115 14.79 -2.41 -14.79
CA GLY A 115 16.11 -1.89 -15.15
C GLY A 115 16.27 -0.41 -14.79
N THR A 116 17.52 0.07 -14.86
CA THR A 116 17.88 1.45 -14.55
C THR A 116 17.04 2.44 -15.36
N PHE A 117 16.51 3.48 -14.71
CA PHE A 117 15.88 4.57 -15.42
C PHE A 117 16.92 5.32 -16.26
N GLU A 118 16.51 5.83 -17.42
CA GLU A 118 17.36 6.61 -18.32
C GLU A 118 16.79 8.02 -18.52
N GLY A 119 17.61 8.94 -19.03
CA GLY A 119 17.23 10.30 -19.37
C GLY A 119 16.55 11.06 -18.22
N GLU A 120 15.40 11.66 -18.52
CA GLU A 120 14.64 12.46 -17.54
C GLU A 120 14.17 11.66 -16.33
N TYR A 121 13.88 10.36 -16.49
CA TYR A 121 13.41 9.51 -15.40
C TYR A 121 14.52 9.23 -14.40
N ARG A 122 15.76 9.05 -14.89
CA ARG A 122 16.93 8.92 -14.01
C ARG A 122 17.15 10.18 -13.21
N LYS A 123 17.03 11.35 -13.85
CA LYS A 123 17.14 12.64 -13.19
C LYS A 123 16.11 12.79 -12.07
N ARG A 124 14.83 12.52 -12.36
CA ARG A 124 13.74 12.55 -11.34
C ARG A 124 14.02 11.62 -10.17
N GLN A 125 14.53 10.41 -10.43
CA GLN A 125 14.89 9.45 -9.39
C GLN A 125 16.02 9.97 -8.49
N VAL A 126 17.08 10.51 -9.08
CA VAL A 126 18.23 11.05 -8.34
C VAL A 126 17.83 12.28 -7.53
N ASP A 127 17.12 13.24 -8.14
CA ASP A 127 16.66 14.45 -7.47
C ASP A 127 15.77 14.13 -6.26
N CYS A 128 14.87 13.14 -6.39
CA CYS A 128 14.04 12.65 -5.30
C CYS A 128 14.87 12.00 -4.18
N ALA A 129 15.86 11.17 -4.52
CA ALA A 129 16.73 10.54 -3.54
C ALA A 129 17.58 11.57 -2.78
N VAL A 130 18.12 12.58 -3.47
CA VAL A 130 18.88 13.68 -2.85
C VAL A 130 17.99 14.46 -1.89
N ALA A 131 16.79 14.87 -2.32
CA ALA A 131 15.85 15.58 -1.44
C ALA A 131 15.49 14.77 -0.18
N LEU A 132 15.29 13.45 -0.33
CA LEU A 132 15.01 12.56 0.79
C LEU A 132 16.19 12.51 1.78
N TYR A 133 17.40 12.21 1.29
CA TYR A 133 18.58 12.08 2.16
C TYR A 133 18.95 13.40 2.84
N ASN A 134 18.86 14.53 2.14
CA ASN A 134 19.10 15.85 2.72
C ASN A 134 18.15 16.14 3.88
N ASN A 135 16.85 15.85 3.72
CA ASN A 135 15.87 16.03 4.80
C ASN A 135 16.08 15.08 5.99
N MET A 136 16.83 13.99 5.80
CA MET A 136 17.22 13.06 6.86
C MET A 136 18.58 13.40 7.49
N GLY A 137 19.28 14.43 6.98
CA GLY A 137 20.65 14.76 7.41
C GLY A 137 21.69 13.71 7.01
N ILE A 138 21.44 12.94 5.94
CA ILE A 138 22.32 11.88 5.47
C ILE A 138 23.15 12.40 4.30
N GLU A 139 24.44 12.55 4.54
CA GLU A 139 25.40 12.97 3.51
C GLU A 139 25.63 11.89 2.45
N ARG A 140 26.11 12.31 1.27
CA ARG A 140 26.32 11.38 0.14
C ARG A 140 27.29 10.24 0.47
N ASP A 141 28.30 10.52 1.28
CA ASP A 141 29.34 9.57 1.66
C ASP A 141 29.05 8.87 3.00
N ASP A 142 27.93 9.20 3.66
CA ASP A 142 27.46 8.51 4.87
C ASP A 142 26.85 7.15 4.53
N LYS A 143 27.73 6.16 4.36
CA LYS A 143 27.35 4.78 4.04
C LYS A 143 26.47 4.17 5.13
N GLU A 144 26.74 4.47 6.39
CA GLU A 144 25.97 3.92 7.51
C GLU A 144 24.58 4.53 7.59
N GLY A 145 24.46 5.86 7.44
CA GLY A 145 23.18 6.56 7.39
C GLY A 145 22.32 6.10 6.24
N ARG A 146 22.92 5.87 5.07
CA ARG A 146 22.23 5.29 3.92
C ARG A 146 21.75 3.87 4.18
N LEU A 147 22.56 3.03 4.81
CA LEU A 147 22.13 1.68 5.22
C LEU A 147 20.97 1.77 6.23
N ARG A 148 21.06 2.63 7.25
CA ARG A 148 19.96 2.87 8.19
C ARG A 148 18.68 3.30 7.47
N ALA A 149 18.76 4.22 6.52
CA ALA A 149 17.62 4.65 5.72
C ALA A 149 16.99 3.54 4.87
N ILE A 150 17.80 2.60 4.37
CA ILE A 150 17.30 1.40 3.69
C ILE A 150 16.53 0.52 4.68
N VAL A 151 17.14 0.23 5.83
CA VAL A 151 16.55 -0.61 6.90
C VAL A 151 15.21 -0.05 7.39
N ARG A 152 15.04 1.27 7.44
CA ARG A 152 13.76 1.91 7.80
C ARG A 152 12.55 1.45 6.97
N ASN A 153 12.75 1.01 5.72
CA ASN A 153 11.66 0.43 4.93
C ASN A 153 11.15 -0.87 5.53
N PHE A 154 12.06 -1.72 6.03
CA PHE A 154 11.76 -3.03 6.61
C PHE A 154 11.34 -2.93 8.08
N GLU A 155 11.61 -1.79 8.73
CA GLU A 155 11.00 -1.39 9.99
C GLU A 155 9.57 -0.81 9.83
N PHE A 156 9.06 -0.77 8.59
CA PHE A 156 7.77 -0.19 8.21
C PHE A 156 7.60 1.26 8.67
N PHE A 157 8.70 1.98 8.85
CA PHE A 157 8.72 3.35 9.37
C PHE A 157 8.00 3.54 10.71
N ASP A 158 7.95 2.50 11.55
CA ASP A 158 7.23 2.46 12.84
C ASP A 158 5.70 2.41 12.71
N ALA A 159 5.16 2.13 11.51
CA ALA A 159 3.73 2.02 11.33
C ALA A 159 3.12 0.90 12.20
N PRO A 160 1.94 1.12 12.81
CA PRO A 160 1.24 0.08 13.56
C PRO A 160 0.66 -1.03 12.67
N TYR A 161 0.52 -0.76 11.37
CA TYR A 161 0.02 -1.70 10.35
C TYR A 161 0.92 -1.72 9.13
N ILE A 162 0.97 -2.86 8.44
CA ILE A 162 1.49 -3.01 7.08
C ILE A 162 0.44 -3.72 6.23
N ALA A 163 0.22 -3.23 5.01
CA ALA A 163 -0.67 -3.85 4.04
C ALA A 163 0.14 -4.30 2.81
N PHE A 164 0.12 -5.61 2.53
CA PHE A 164 0.72 -6.19 1.33
C PHE A 164 -0.36 -6.34 0.27
N LEU A 165 -0.14 -5.72 -0.90
CA LEU A 165 -1.03 -5.80 -2.04
C LEU A 165 -0.46 -6.78 -3.05
N GLY A 166 -1.27 -7.76 -3.44
CA GLY A 166 -0.90 -8.76 -4.43
C GLY A 166 -2.03 -9.02 -5.42
N MET A 167 -1.74 -9.89 -6.39
CA MET A 167 -2.70 -10.42 -7.35
C MET A 167 -2.23 -11.82 -7.78
N ASN A 168 -3.04 -12.55 -8.53
CA ASN A 168 -2.58 -13.79 -9.14
C ASN A 168 -1.43 -13.50 -10.13
N PRO A 169 -0.25 -14.16 -10.00
CA PRO A 169 0.89 -13.89 -10.88
C PRO A 169 0.60 -14.15 -12.36
N ALA A 170 -0.39 -14.99 -12.69
CA ALA A 170 -0.80 -15.27 -14.07
C ALA A 170 -1.43 -14.07 -14.81
N PHE A 171 -1.85 -13.03 -14.09
CA PHE A 171 -2.61 -11.91 -14.68
C PHE A 171 -1.76 -10.85 -15.41
N GLY A 172 -0.47 -10.76 -15.10
CA GLY A 172 0.47 -9.87 -15.80
C GLY A 172 0.20 -8.36 -15.63
N THR A 173 0.92 -7.54 -16.42
CA THR A 173 1.00 -6.08 -16.23
C THR A 173 -0.31 -5.34 -16.43
N THR A 174 -1.17 -5.77 -17.37
CA THR A 174 -2.44 -5.08 -17.65
C THR A 174 -3.35 -5.10 -16.42
N VAL A 175 -3.44 -6.24 -15.74
CA VAL A 175 -4.23 -6.39 -14.51
C VAL A 175 -3.52 -5.72 -13.32
N ALA A 176 -2.20 -5.60 -13.33
CA ALA A 176 -1.47 -4.82 -12.32
C ALA A 176 -1.90 -3.33 -12.30
N LEU A 177 -2.41 -2.78 -13.41
CA LEU A 177 -2.96 -1.43 -13.45
C LEU A 177 -4.18 -1.30 -12.55
N ASP A 178 -5.08 -2.29 -12.54
CA ASP A 178 -6.26 -2.32 -11.67
C ASP A 178 -5.86 -2.35 -10.19
N VAL A 179 -4.82 -3.14 -9.85
CA VAL A 179 -4.24 -3.15 -8.49
C VAL A 179 -3.64 -1.79 -8.14
N GLY A 180 -3.02 -1.10 -9.10
CA GLY A 180 -2.53 0.27 -8.95
C GLY A 180 -3.66 1.28 -8.69
N MET A 181 -4.80 1.15 -9.39
CA MET A 181 -5.99 1.97 -9.15
C MET A 181 -6.51 1.75 -7.73
N TYR A 182 -6.65 0.50 -7.31
CA TYR A 182 -7.04 0.16 -5.94
C TYR A 182 -6.07 0.74 -4.90
N ALA A 183 -4.76 0.58 -5.09
CA ALA A 183 -3.75 1.11 -4.19
C ALA A 183 -3.86 2.63 -4.03
N GLN A 184 -4.09 3.36 -5.13
CA GLN A 184 -4.27 4.81 -5.09
C GLN A 184 -5.58 5.18 -4.37
N SER A 185 -6.70 4.51 -4.68
CA SER A 185 -7.97 4.73 -3.97
C SER A 185 -7.83 4.52 -2.47
N LEU A 186 -7.17 3.43 -2.05
CA LEU A 186 -6.89 3.14 -0.66
C LEU A 186 -6.09 4.25 0.01
N MET A 187 -5.01 4.73 -0.62
CA MET A 187 -4.17 5.78 -0.05
C MET A 187 -4.89 7.14 0.05
N LEU A 188 -5.75 7.48 -0.92
CA LEU A 188 -6.54 8.72 -0.87
C LEU A 188 -7.62 8.64 0.21
N THR A 189 -8.31 7.50 0.32
CA THR A 189 -9.28 7.26 1.39
C THR A 189 -8.63 7.34 2.76
N MET A 190 -7.46 6.70 2.97
CA MET A 190 -6.71 6.83 4.22
C MET A 190 -6.49 8.29 4.62
N VAL A 191 -6.06 9.14 3.67
CA VAL A 191 -5.85 10.58 3.91
C VAL A 191 -7.13 11.31 4.27
N ALA A 192 -8.26 10.98 3.63
CA ALA A 192 -9.56 11.53 3.97
C ALA A 192 -9.94 11.24 5.44
N PHE A 193 -9.61 10.04 5.93
CA PHE A 193 -9.80 9.64 7.34
C PHE A 193 -8.70 10.15 8.29
N GLY A 194 -7.82 11.05 7.84
CA GLY A 194 -6.74 11.61 8.65
C GLY A 194 -5.57 10.65 8.89
N LEU A 195 -5.45 9.59 8.09
CA LEU A 195 -4.37 8.61 8.15
C LEU A 195 -3.39 8.81 6.98
N HIS A 196 -2.16 8.36 7.16
CA HIS A 196 -1.13 8.45 6.15
C HIS A 196 -0.58 7.08 5.77
N SER A 197 0.08 7.02 4.62
CA SER A 197 0.62 5.78 4.07
C SER A 197 1.91 6.03 3.30
N CYS A 198 2.69 4.97 3.10
CA CYS A 198 3.87 4.99 2.24
C CYS A 198 3.85 3.76 1.33
N PRO A 199 3.66 3.92 0.00
CA PRO A 199 3.80 2.81 -0.93
C PRO A 199 5.28 2.40 -0.99
N MET A 200 5.57 1.14 -0.65
CA MET A 200 6.94 0.63 -0.51
C MET A 200 7.21 -0.47 -1.52
N GLY A 201 7.92 -0.13 -2.60
CA GLY A 201 8.35 -1.12 -3.58
C GLY A 201 9.29 -2.17 -2.99
N THR A 202 10.06 -1.85 -1.96
CA THR A 202 11.02 -2.76 -1.28
C THR A 202 10.36 -3.96 -0.62
N MET A 203 9.07 -3.87 -0.26
CA MET A 203 8.34 -4.97 0.38
C MET A 203 8.12 -6.19 -0.53
N ARG A 204 8.40 -6.05 -1.83
CA ARG A 204 8.42 -7.19 -2.76
C ARG A 204 9.64 -8.10 -2.59
N ASN A 205 10.63 -7.74 -1.77
CA ASN A 205 11.90 -8.47 -1.70
C ASN A 205 11.78 -9.88 -1.14
N TYR A 206 10.86 -10.08 -0.20
CA TYR A 206 10.67 -11.35 0.51
C TYR A 206 9.17 -11.71 0.56
N PRO A 207 8.54 -12.01 -0.59
CA PRO A 207 7.11 -12.28 -0.67
C PRO A 207 6.75 -13.66 -0.11
N ASP A 208 7.70 -14.59 -0.04
CA ASP A 208 7.60 -15.87 0.67
C ASP A 208 7.30 -15.69 2.17
N MET A 209 8.00 -14.77 2.84
CA MET A 209 7.77 -14.45 4.25
C MET A 209 6.34 -13.97 4.51
N VAL A 210 5.74 -13.28 3.55
CA VAL A 210 4.34 -12.82 3.65
C VAL A 210 3.37 -13.97 3.41
N ARG A 211 3.70 -14.93 2.54
CA ARG A 211 2.88 -16.11 2.27
C ARG A 211 2.89 -17.13 3.41
N ASP A 212 4.00 -17.25 4.12
CA ASP A 212 4.20 -18.27 5.17
C ASP A 212 3.67 -17.86 6.56
N ALA A 213 3.30 -16.58 6.75
CA ALA A 213 2.99 -15.99 8.05
C ALA A 213 1.49 -15.98 8.42
#